data_AF-A0A357C4V2-F1
#
_entry.id   AF-A0A357C4V2-F1
#
_cell.length_a   1.000
_cell.length_b   1.000
_cell.length_c   1.000
_cell.angle_alpha   90.00
_cell.angle_beta   90.00
_cell.angle_gamma   90.00
#
_symmetry.space_group_name_H-M   'P 1'
#
loop_
_entity.id
_entity.type
_entity.pdbx_description
1 polymer ?
#
loop_
_entity_poly.entity_id
_entity_poly.type
_entity_poly.pdbx_seq_one_letter_code
_entity_poly.pdbx_strand_id
1 'polypeptide(L)'
;MNKAVRSKAPIKVKPTGEYPCQWDDLIDSKNNVIATIYTLTEGKKDNLKSGITKGKDGIYDIVVNSKEITAEVMRNALADLEKVTDKRYVLADTISSFRT
;
A
#
# COMPACT_ATOMS: atom_id res chain seq x y z
N MET A 1 -11.18 23.23 -24.19
CA MET A 1 -11.77 21.87 -24.10
C MET A 1 -11.49 21.31 -22.72
N ASN A 2 -12.45 21.42 -21.79
CA ASN A 2 -12.28 20.86 -20.45
C ASN A 2 -12.66 19.38 -20.50
N LYS A 3 -11.65 18.50 -20.66
CA LYS A 3 -11.84 17.07 -20.38
C LYS A 3 -12.10 16.97 -18.88
N ALA A 4 -13.37 16.80 -18.50
CA ALA A 4 -13.71 16.33 -17.17
C ALA A 4 -12.97 15.02 -16.96
N VAL A 5 -11.90 15.05 -16.15
CA VAL A 5 -11.23 13.86 -15.67
C VAL A 5 -12.29 13.11 -14.89
N ARG A 6 -12.90 12.08 -15.50
CA ARG A 6 -13.73 11.13 -14.75
C ARG A 6 -12.82 10.60 -13.67
N SER A 7 -13.02 11.04 -12.44
CA SER A 7 -12.32 10.48 -11.29
C SER A 7 -12.64 8.99 -11.30
N LYS A 8 -11.65 8.17 -11.66
CA LYS A 8 -11.77 6.72 -11.53
C LYS A 8 -12.17 6.47 -10.07
N ALA A 9 -13.22 5.67 -9.85
CA ALA A 9 -13.66 5.33 -8.51
C ALA A 9 -12.45 4.77 -7.73
N PRO A 10 -12.20 5.23 -6.49
CA PRO A 10 -11.03 4.80 -5.74
C PRO A 10 -11.12 3.31 -5.42
N ILE A 11 -9.99 2.62 -5.58
CA ILE A 11 -9.80 1.25 -5.13
C ILE A 11 -9.60 1.31 -3.61
N LYS A 12 -10.58 0.80 -2.88
CA LYS A 12 -10.48 0.68 -1.42
C LYS A 12 -9.63 -0.54 -1.08
N VAL A 13 -8.67 -0.35 -0.19
CA VAL A 13 -7.79 -1.41 0.29
C VAL A 13 -7.79 -1.44 1.80
N LYS A 14 -7.58 -2.61 2.39
CA LYS A 14 -7.43 -2.76 3.84
C LYS A 14 -6.10 -3.46 4.15
N PRO A 15 -5.40 -3.07 5.24
CA PRO A 15 -4.32 -3.87 5.78
C PRO A 15 -4.85 -5.22 6.24
N THR A 16 -4.04 -6.27 6.11
CA THR A 16 -4.38 -7.57 6.72
C THR A 16 -4.22 -7.51 8.24
N GLY A 17 -3.28 -6.70 8.75
CA GLY A 17 -2.96 -6.61 10.17
C GLY A 17 -2.49 -7.94 10.75
N GLU A 18 -2.10 -8.89 9.89
CA GLU A 18 -1.75 -10.26 10.27
C GLU A 18 -0.40 -10.36 10.95
N TYR A 19 0.40 -9.29 10.94
CA TYR A 19 1.77 -9.33 11.37
C TYR A 19 2.12 -8.18 12.34
N PRO A 20 2.66 -8.48 13.54
CA PRO A 20 3.40 -7.48 14.33
C PRO A 20 4.75 -7.12 13.68
N CYS A 21 5.07 -7.77 12.55
CA CYS A 21 6.24 -7.53 11.72
C CYS A 21 6.09 -6.19 11.00
N GLN A 22 7.19 -5.53 10.72
CA GLN A 22 7.21 -4.23 10.08
C GLN A 22 6.97 -4.31 8.55
N TRP A 23 5.99 -5.13 8.15
CA TRP A 23 5.43 -5.30 6.81
C TRP A 23 3.95 -5.76 6.89
N ASP A 24 3.15 -5.44 5.88
CA ASP A 24 1.72 -5.80 5.82
C ASP A 24 1.22 -5.89 4.37
N ASP A 25 0.28 -6.80 4.13
CA ASP A 25 -0.42 -6.93 2.85
C ASP A 25 -1.59 -5.96 2.78
N LEU A 26 -1.75 -5.33 1.61
CA LEU A 26 -2.91 -4.53 1.27
C LEU A 26 -3.81 -5.31 0.34
N ILE A 27 -5.03 -5.59 0.81
CA ILE A 27 -6.01 -6.38 0.07
C ILE A 27 -7.21 -5.55 -0.39
N ASP A 28 -7.72 -5.85 -1.58
CA ASP A 28 -8.89 -5.19 -2.15
C ASP A 28 -10.22 -5.71 -1.54
N SER A 29 -11.36 -5.20 -2.04
CA SER A 29 -12.69 -5.63 -1.59
C SER A 29 -13.05 -7.09 -1.91
N LYS A 30 -12.24 -7.76 -2.74
CA LYS A 30 -12.37 -9.18 -3.08
C LYS A 30 -11.34 -10.05 -2.34
N ASN A 31 -10.61 -9.47 -1.38
CA ASN A 31 -9.50 -10.08 -0.65
C ASN A 31 -8.31 -10.51 -1.54
N ASN A 32 -8.10 -9.86 -2.69
CA ASN A 32 -6.88 -10.06 -3.46
C ASN A 32 -5.78 -9.15 -2.92
N VAL A 33 -4.57 -9.69 -2.73
CA VAL A 33 -3.38 -8.89 -2.43
C VAL A 33 -3.02 -8.04 -3.65
N ILE A 34 -2.97 -6.73 -3.45
CA ILE A 34 -2.60 -5.78 -4.50
C ILE A 34 -1.17 -5.26 -4.33
N ALA A 35 -0.71 -5.19 -3.08
CA ALA A 35 0.59 -4.67 -2.72
C ALA A 35 0.96 -5.18 -1.33
N THR A 36 2.26 -5.32 -1.09
CA THR A 36 2.82 -5.59 0.23
C THR A 36 3.72 -4.41 0.59
N ILE A 37 3.47 -3.80 1.74
CA ILE A 37 4.28 -2.71 2.26
C ILE A 37 5.31 -3.29 3.22
N TYR A 38 6.57 -2.87 3.09
CA TYR A 38 7.67 -3.26 3.97
C TYR A 38 8.38 -2.02 4.49
N THR A 39 8.83 -2.03 5.73
CA THR A 39 9.92 -1.13 6.15
C THR A 39 11.20 -1.50 5.44
N LEU A 40 12.15 -0.55 5.38
CA LEU A 40 13.47 -0.78 4.79
C LEU A 40 14.20 -1.97 5.45
N THR A 41 13.99 -2.21 6.74
CA THR A 41 14.60 -3.33 7.47
C THR A 41 14.03 -4.66 7.01
N GLU A 42 12.71 -4.79 6.90
CA GLU A 42 12.08 -6.03 6.43
C GLU A 42 12.37 -6.28 4.95
N GLY A 43 12.24 -5.26 4.10
CA GLY A 43 12.53 -5.40 2.67
C GLY A 43 13.96 -5.87 2.38
N LYS A 44 14.94 -5.48 3.22
CA LYS A 44 16.33 -5.97 3.09
C LYS A 44 16.47 -7.47 3.37
N LYS A 45 15.67 -8.04 4.26
CA LYS A 45 15.69 -9.50 4.53
C LYS A 45 15.28 -10.28 3.28
N ASP A 46 14.37 -9.70 2.50
CA ASP A 46 13.83 -10.27 1.27
C ASP A 46 14.59 -9.79 0.01
N ASN A 47 15.73 -9.11 0.17
CA ASN A 47 16.54 -8.52 -0.92
C ASN A 47 15.78 -7.52 -1.80
N LEU A 48 14.76 -6.86 -1.26
CA LEU A 48 14.00 -5.80 -1.92
C LEU A 48 14.73 -4.46 -1.85
N LYS A 49 14.52 -3.64 -2.89
CA LYS A 49 15.04 -2.27 -2.97
C LYS A 49 13.99 -1.28 -2.49
N SER A 50 14.46 -0.15 -1.93
CA SER A 50 13.58 0.98 -1.58
C SER A 50 12.77 1.45 -2.78
N GLY A 51 11.50 1.80 -2.56
CA GLY A 51 10.58 2.25 -3.60
C GLY A 51 9.54 1.18 -3.96
N ILE A 52 8.93 1.34 -5.14
CA ILE A 52 7.84 0.47 -5.62
C ILE A 52 8.36 -0.43 -6.74
N THR A 53 8.24 -1.73 -6.56
CA THR A 53 8.57 -2.74 -7.58
C THR A 53 7.35 -3.59 -7.86
N LYS A 54 7.14 -3.98 -9.13
CA LYS A 54 6.07 -4.92 -9.49
C LYS A 54 6.64 -6.35 -9.53
N GLY A 55 6.14 -7.22 -8.67
CA GLY A 55 6.42 -8.64 -8.67
C GLY A 55 5.92 -9.35 -9.93
N LYS A 56 6.43 -10.56 -10.17
CA LYS A 56 6.01 -11.41 -11.31
C LYS A 56 4.58 -11.93 -11.16
N ASP A 57 4.10 -12.03 -9.93
CA ASP A 57 2.72 -12.35 -9.54
C ASP A 57 1.73 -11.20 -9.76
N GLY A 58 2.23 -10.00 -10.06
CA GLY A 58 1.43 -8.80 -10.24
C GLY A 58 1.14 -8.04 -8.95
N ILE A 59 1.69 -8.48 -7.81
CA ILE A 59 1.66 -7.78 -6.53
C ILE A 59 2.77 -6.72 -6.52
N TYR A 60 2.52 -5.58 -5.90
CA TYR A 60 3.52 -4.51 -5.77
C TYR A 60 4.25 -4.59 -4.43
N ASP A 61 5.57 -4.71 -4.46
CA ASP A 61 6.42 -4.55 -3.28
C ASP A 61 6.70 -3.06 -3.06
N ILE A 62 6.29 -2.53 -1.90
CA ILE A 62 6.47 -1.13 -1.54
C ILE A 62 7.38 -1.05 -0.31
N VAL A 63 8.66 -0.75 -0.54
CA VAL A 63 9.65 -0.62 0.53
C VAL A 63 9.80 0.84 0.94
N VAL A 64 9.31 1.17 2.13
CA VAL A 64 9.30 2.53 2.68
C VAL A 64 10.45 2.78 3.64
N ASN A 65 10.98 4.01 3.63
CA ASN A 65 11.98 4.43 4.60
C ASN A 65 11.33 4.90 5.91
N SER A 66 10.65 3.98 6.59
CA SER A 66 10.06 4.18 7.92
C SER A 66 10.55 3.07 8.86
N LYS A 67 10.56 3.35 10.16
CA LYS A 67 10.78 2.33 11.20
C LYS A 67 9.50 1.54 11.48
N GLU A 68 8.34 2.17 11.27
CA GLU A 68 7.03 1.61 11.58
C GLU A 68 6.04 1.79 10.44
N ILE A 69 5.20 0.79 10.19
CA ILE A 69 4.08 0.89 9.24
C ILE A 69 2.85 1.45 9.97
N THR A 70 2.74 2.78 9.97
CA THR A 70 1.57 3.49 10.50
C THR A 70 0.53 3.73 9.40
N ALA A 71 -0.69 4.12 9.78
CA ALA A 71 -1.73 4.53 8.81
C ALA A 71 -1.28 5.70 7.91
N GLU A 72 -0.44 6.61 8.41
CA GLU A 72 0.13 7.69 7.59
C GLU A 72 1.12 7.16 6.56
N VAL A 73 2.02 6.26 6.97
CA VAL A 73 2.97 5.59 6.07
C VAL A 73 2.24 4.82 4.97
N MET A 74 1.18 4.09 5.33
CA MET A 74 0.33 3.39 4.35
C MET A 74 -0.35 4.37 3.38
N ARG A 75 -0.89 5.49 3.85
CA ARG A 75 -1.49 6.51 2.96
C ARG A 75 -0.48 7.10 1.98
N ASN A 76 0.73 7.38 2.45
CA ASN A 76 1.80 7.90 1.59
C ASN A 76 2.24 6.86 0.55
N ALA A 77 2.42 5.60 0.98
CA ALA A 77 2.73 4.48 0.10
C ALA A 77 1.66 4.28 -0.98
N LEU A 78 0.38 4.37 -0.61
CA LEU A 78 -0.73 4.31 -1.57
C LEU A 78 -0.69 5.46 -2.56
N ALA A 79 -0.45 6.70 -2.11
CA ALA A 79 -0.33 7.86 -2.98
C ALA A 79 0.82 7.70 -4.00
N ASP A 80 1.93 7.08 -3.60
CA ASP A 80 3.03 6.76 -4.51
C ASP A 80 2.66 5.63 -5.48
N LEU A 81 1.92 4.63 -5.03
CA LEU A 81 1.37 3.58 -5.89
C LEU A 81 0.40 4.15 -6.94
N GLU A 82 -0.37 5.19 -6.61
CA GLU A 82 -1.25 5.86 -7.57
C GLU A 82 -0.45 6.42 -8.76
N LYS A 83 0.71 7.04 -8.48
CA LYS A 83 1.59 7.62 -9.52
C LYS A 83 2.15 6.54 -10.45
N VAL A 84 2.42 5.34 -9.91
CA VAL A 84 2.99 4.21 -10.69
C VAL A 84 1.93 3.52 -11.55
N THR A 85 0.67 3.50 -11.10
CA THR A 85 -0.39 2.66 -11.70
C THR A 85 -1.47 3.44 -12.44
N ASP A 86 -1.51 4.77 -12.29
CA ASP A 86 -2.62 5.63 -12.74
C ASP A 86 -3.99 5.16 -12.19
N LYS A 87 -3.98 4.61 -10.96
CA LYS A 87 -5.17 4.16 -10.23
C LYS A 87 -5.20 4.82 -8.87
N ARG A 88 -6.38 5.28 -8.44
CA ARG A 88 -6.56 5.88 -7.12
C ARG A 88 -6.75 4.78 -6.08
N TYR A 89 -5.95 4.77 -5.01
CA TYR A 89 -6.05 3.84 -3.90
C TYR A 89 -6.32 4.59 -2.60
N VAL A 90 -7.26 4.09 -1.81
CA VAL A 90 -7.55 4.67 -0.49
C VAL A 90 -7.64 3.55 0.53
N LEU A 91 -7.14 3.80 1.75
CA LEU A 91 -7.45 2.93 2.87
C LEU A 91 -8.96 2.94 3.07
N ALA A 92 -9.57 1.76 3.14
CA ALA A 92 -10.92 1.62 3.65
C ALA A 92 -10.91 2.15 5.09
N ASP A 93 -11.83 3.05 5.42
CA ASP A 93 -11.92 3.63 6.76
C ASP A 93 -12.03 2.51 7.80
N THR A 94 -10.92 2.16 8.43
CA THR A 94 -10.91 1.28 9.59
C THR A 94 -11.48 2.11 10.72
N ILE A 95 -12.76 1.92 11.02
CA ILE A 95 -13.34 2.36 12.28
C ILE A 95 -12.49 1.71 13.39
N SER A 96 -11.70 2.55 14.08
CA SER A 96 -11.12 2.30 15.40
C SER A 96 -10.23 1.05 15.57
N SER A 97 -8.92 1.17 15.28
CA SER A 97 -7.93 0.29 15.95
C SER A 97 -6.46 0.75 15.91
N PHE A 98 -6.12 1.94 15.44
CA PHE A 98 -4.81 2.54 15.77
C PHE A 98 -4.98 3.31 17.09
N ARG A 99 -4.76 2.62 18.23
CA ARG A 99 -4.74 3.28 19.54
C ARG A 99 -3.54 4.23 19.60
N THR A 100 -3.84 5.47 19.97
CA THR A 100 -2.93 6.55 20.42
C THR A 100 -2.09 6.13 21.62
#